data_AF-A0A0F4ITV8-F1
#
_entry.id   AF-A0A0F4ITV8-F1
#
_cell.length_a   1.000
_cell.length_b   1.000
_cell.length_c   1.000
_cell.angle_alpha   90.00
_cell.angle_beta   90.00
_cell.angle_gamma   90.00
#
_symmetry.space_group_name_H-M   'P 1'
#
loop_
_entity.id
_entity.type
_entity.pdbx_description
1 polymer ?
#
loop_
_entity_poly.entity_id
_entity_poly.type
_entity_poly.pdbx_seq_one_letter_code
_entity_poly.pdbx_strand_id
1 'polypeptide(L)'
;MQGDPEVLEFLNEQLTGELTAINQYWLHYRIQDNKGWTKLAKYTREESIDEMKHADKLTERILMLDGLPNYQRLFHVRVGQTITEMFQADRQVEVEAIDRLKRGIEVMRGKGDIPSARLFEEILEDEEHHIDYLDTQLELIESLGEALYIAQLIEQPS
;
A
#
# COMPACT_ATOMS: atom_id res chain seq x y z
N MET A 1 12.28 11.51 -22.25
CA MET A 1 11.25 12.40 -22.86
C MET A 1 10.81 13.31 -21.74
N GLN A 2 10.86 14.64 -21.88
CA GLN A 2 10.53 15.49 -20.74
C GLN A 2 9.03 15.37 -20.39
N GLY A 3 8.72 14.87 -19.20
CA GLY A 3 7.37 14.74 -18.68
C GLY A 3 6.77 16.08 -18.26
N ASP A 4 5.44 16.10 -18.18
CA ASP A 4 4.73 17.25 -17.64
C ASP A 4 5.00 17.39 -16.12
N PRO A 5 5.27 18.62 -15.60
CA PRO A 5 5.60 18.82 -14.20
C PRO A 5 4.55 18.33 -13.19
N GLU A 6 3.25 18.47 -13.51
CA GLU A 6 2.16 18.04 -12.64
C GLU A 6 2.03 16.52 -12.62
N VAL A 7 2.26 15.86 -13.77
CA VAL A 7 2.32 14.38 -13.82
C VAL A 7 3.47 13.86 -12.97
N LEU A 8 4.65 14.49 -13.08
CA LEU A 8 5.81 14.14 -12.26
C LEU A 8 5.57 14.37 -10.76
N GLU A 9 4.78 15.37 -10.39
CA GLU A 9 4.37 15.62 -9.01
C GLU A 9 3.49 14.47 -8.48
N PHE A 10 2.45 14.08 -9.22
CA PHE A 10 1.59 12.94 -8.84
C PHE A 10 2.37 11.63 -8.75
N LEU A 11 3.24 11.33 -9.72
CA LEU A 11 4.07 10.12 -9.69
C LEU A 11 4.98 10.09 -8.44
N ASN A 12 5.58 11.21 -8.07
CA ASN A 12 6.41 11.30 -6.86
C ASN A 12 5.60 11.28 -5.56
N GLU A 13 4.38 11.82 -5.58
CA GLU A 13 3.46 11.73 -4.45
C GLU A 13 3.02 10.27 -4.23
N GLN A 14 2.68 9.54 -5.31
CA GLN A 14 2.38 8.11 -5.23
C GLN A 14 3.59 7.30 -4.77
N LEU A 15 4.79 7.57 -5.31
CA LEU A 15 6.02 6.92 -4.85
C LEU A 15 6.26 7.14 -3.34
N THR A 16 5.95 8.33 -2.82
CA THR A 16 6.02 8.60 -1.37
C THR A 16 5.02 7.74 -0.61
N GLY A 17 3.83 7.53 -1.17
CA GLY A 17 2.82 6.59 -0.70
C GLY A 17 3.38 5.17 -0.56
N GLU A 18 3.89 4.60 -1.67
CA GLU A 18 4.37 3.21 -1.67
C GLU A 18 5.54 3.03 -0.71
N LEU A 19 6.49 3.98 -0.67
CA LEU A 19 7.60 3.92 0.28
C LEU A 19 7.13 3.96 1.73
N THR A 20 6.02 4.65 2.01
CA THR A 20 5.41 4.64 3.35
C THR A 20 4.74 3.30 3.64
N ALA A 21 3.95 2.79 2.69
CA ALA A 21 3.25 1.51 2.77
C ALA A 21 4.23 0.34 2.96
N ILE A 22 5.30 0.28 2.16
CA ILE A 22 6.40 -0.70 2.30
C ILE A 22 6.88 -0.78 3.75
N ASN A 23 7.23 0.37 4.34
CA ASN A 23 7.79 0.39 5.69
C ASN A 23 6.75 0.03 6.76
N GLN A 24 5.50 0.49 6.60
CA GLN A 24 4.42 0.19 7.53
C GLN A 24 4.07 -1.30 7.52
N TYR A 25 3.77 -1.86 6.35
CA TYR A 25 3.49 -3.28 6.18
C TYR A 25 4.66 -4.15 6.64
N TRP A 26 5.90 -3.79 6.31
CA TRP A 26 7.05 -4.59 6.74
C TRP A 26 7.20 -4.62 8.27
N LEU A 27 6.95 -3.49 8.94
CA LEU A 27 7.01 -3.44 10.39
C LEU A 27 5.83 -4.18 11.02
N HIS A 28 4.61 -4.04 10.52
CA HIS A 28 3.46 -4.81 10.96
C HIS A 28 3.70 -6.32 10.82
N TYR A 29 4.19 -6.77 9.66
CA TYR A 29 4.65 -8.14 9.45
C TYR A 29 5.57 -8.60 10.57
N ARG A 30 6.62 -7.85 10.90
CA ARG A 30 7.59 -8.24 11.94
C ARG A 30 6.98 -8.30 13.32
N ILE A 31 6.03 -7.42 13.63
CA ILE A 31 5.30 -7.47 14.90
C ILE A 31 4.39 -8.71 14.96
N GLN A 32 3.67 -9.01 13.89
CA GLN A 32 2.78 -10.18 13.77
C GLN A 32 3.59 -11.48 13.90
N ASP A 33 4.72 -11.58 13.21
CA ASP A 33 5.65 -12.73 13.26
C ASP A 33 6.18 -12.94 14.69
N ASN A 34 6.64 -11.86 15.33
CA ASN A 34 7.09 -11.90 16.72
C ASN A 34 5.99 -12.30 17.72
N LYS A 35 4.72 -12.00 17.41
CA LYS A 35 3.57 -12.43 18.21
C LYS A 35 3.09 -13.85 17.89
N GLY A 36 3.69 -14.52 16.89
CA GLY A 36 3.36 -15.89 16.48
C GLY A 36 2.14 -15.99 15.55
N TRP A 37 1.65 -14.87 15.01
CA TRP A 37 0.54 -14.83 14.06
C TRP A 37 1.03 -15.13 12.64
N THR A 38 1.69 -16.28 12.47
CA THR A 38 2.54 -16.60 11.32
C THR A 38 1.80 -16.59 9.98
N LYS A 39 0.52 -16.97 9.95
CA LYS A 39 -0.28 -16.91 8.70
C LYS A 39 -0.50 -15.48 8.24
N LEU A 40 -0.85 -14.58 9.16
CA LEU A 40 -1.03 -13.17 8.84
C LEU A 40 0.31 -12.52 8.50
N ALA A 41 1.35 -12.80 9.29
CA ALA A 41 2.70 -12.30 9.03
C ALA A 41 3.17 -12.62 7.60
N LYS A 42 2.88 -13.83 7.11
CA LYS A 42 3.18 -14.20 5.72
C LYS A 42 2.43 -13.33 4.71
N TYR A 43 1.12 -13.15 4.90
CA TYR A 43 0.29 -12.33 4.03
C TYR A 43 0.78 -10.87 4.04
N THR A 44 0.89 -10.23 5.20
CA THR A 44 1.33 -8.83 5.31
C THR A 44 2.75 -8.60 4.76
N ARG A 45 3.62 -9.62 4.80
CA ARG A 45 4.93 -9.55 4.13
C ARG A 45 4.79 -9.55 2.61
N GLU A 46 3.85 -10.31 2.06
CA GLU A 46 3.57 -10.36 0.62
C GLU A 46 3.05 -9.00 0.14
N GLU A 47 2.09 -8.39 0.84
CA GLU A 47 1.61 -7.02 0.54
C GLU A 47 2.78 -6.01 0.52
N SER A 48 3.63 -6.02 1.55
CA SER A 48 4.81 -5.14 1.59
C SER A 48 5.73 -5.29 0.37
N ILE A 49 5.84 -6.51 -0.19
CA ILE A 49 6.65 -6.79 -1.39
C ILE A 49 5.91 -6.32 -2.65
N ASP A 50 4.59 -6.41 -2.69
CA ASP A 50 3.80 -5.88 -3.80
C ASP A 50 3.94 -4.36 -3.87
N GLU A 51 3.96 -3.67 -2.72
CA GLU A 51 4.29 -2.23 -2.69
C GLU A 51 5.71 -1.91 -3.18
N MET A 52 6.68 -2.79 -2.94
CA MET A 52 8.03 -2.63 -3.51
C MET A 52 8.01 -2.69 -5.03
N LYS A 53 7.11 -3.49 -5.63
CA LYS A 53 6.95 -3.55 -7.09
C LYS A 53 6.24 -2.30 -7.62
N HIS A 54 5.25 -1.76 -6.90
CA HIS A 54 4.62 -0.48 -7.26
C HIS A 54 5.66 0.65 -7.27
N ALA A 55 6.45 0.76 -6.21
CA ALA A 55 7.52 1.75 -6.10
C ALA A 55 8.55 1.63 -7.25
N ASP A 56 8.89 0.41 -7.69
CA ASP A 56 9.80 0.17 -8.81
C ASP A 56 9.20 0.65 -10.14
N LYS A 57 7.95 0.28 -10.45
CA LYS A 57 7.24 0.73 -11.67
C LYS A 57 7.12 2.26 -11.73
N LEU A 58 6.80 2.90 -10.61
CA LEU A 58 6.72 4.37 -10.52
C LEU A 58 8.08 5.02 -10.75
N THR A 59 9.14 4.45 -10.18
CA THR A 59 10.51 4.93 -10.34
C THR A 59 10.97 4.85 -11.79
N GLU A 60 10.72 3.71 -12.45
CA GLU A 60 10.98 3.55 -13.88
C GLU A 60 10.24 4.63 -14.69
N ARG A 61 8.95 4.85 -14.38
CA ARG A 61 8.15 5.83 -15.10
C ARG A 61 8.66 7.27 -14.92
N ILE A 62 9.02 7.66 -13.70
CA ILE A 62 9.56 8.99 -13.40
C ILE A 62 10.88 9.22 -14.15
N LEU A 63 11.78 8.23 -14.13
CA LEU A 63 13.07 8.33 -14.84
C LEU A 63 12.89 8.42 -16.36
N MET A 64 11.96 7.64 -16.94
CA MET A 64 11.63 7.70 -18.38
C MET A 64 11.14 9.10 -18.80
N LEU A 65 10.46 9.79 -17.88
CA LEU A 65 9.95 11.14 -18.05
C LEU A 65 10.99 12.25 -17.74
N ASP A 66 12.28 11.87 -17.62
CA ASP A 66 13.39 12.76 -17.24
C ASP A 66 13.18 13.48 -15.88
N GLY A 67 12.39 12.88 -14.99
CA GLY A 67 12.16 13.32 -13.62
C GLY A 67 13.15 12.73 -12.62
N LEU A 68 13.09 13.21 -11.37
CA LEU A 68 13.91 12.70 -10.26
C LEU A 68 13.01 11.99 -9.23
N PRO A 69 13.08 10.64 -9.10
CA PRO A 69 12.32 9.90 -8.11
C PRO A 69 12.73 10.28 -6.68
N ASN A 70 11.76 10.62 -5.84
CA ASN A 70 12.01 11.05 -4.47
C ASN A 70 11.96 9.88 -3.47
N TYR A 71 13.12 9.29 -3.21
CA TYR A 71 13.29 8.24 -2.19
C TYR A 71 13.59 8.78 -0.77
N GLN A 72 13.63 10.11 -0.59
CA GLN A 72 13.96 10.71 0.70
C GLN A 72 12.72 10.98 1.55
N ARG A 73 11.57 11.23 0.91
CA ARG A 73 10.32 11.58 1.58
C ARG A 73 9.53 10.33 1.95
N LEU A 74 8.97 10.34 3.16
CA LEU A 74 7.95 9.41 3.63
C LEU A 74 6.78 10.22 4.20
N PHE A 75 5.56 9.69 4.09
CA PHE A 75 4.44 10.12 4.92
C PHE A 75 4.59 9.55 6.34
N HIS A 76 3.61 9.83 7.20
CA HIS A 76 3.64 9.35 8.57
C HIS A 76 3.35 7.84 8.62
N VAL A 77 4.32 7.05 9.06
CA VAL A 77 4.13 5.62 9.34
C VAL A 77 3.32 5.46 10.62
N ARG A 78 2.17 4.79 10.53
CA ARG A 78 1.24 4.53 11.64
C ARG A 78 1.42 3.08 12.09
N VAL A 79 1.93 2.88 13.31
CA VAL A 79 2.25 1.53 13.82
C VAL A 79 1.19 1.12 14.84
N GLY A 80 0.34 0.17 14.46
CA GLY A 80 -0.65 -0.43 15.36
C GLY A 80 -0.01 -1.32 16.42
N GLN A 81 -0.59 -1.36 17.62
CA GLN A 81 -0.14 -2.23 18.74
C GLN A 81 -1.03 -3.46 18.93
N THR A 82 -2.28 -3.39 18.44
CA THR A 82 -3.22 -4.51 18.31
C THR A 82 -3.43 -4.88 16.84
N ILE A 83 -4.03 -6.04 16.57
CA ILE A 83 -4.28 -6.46 15.18
C ILE A 83 -5.29 -5.53 14.50
N THR A 84 -6.30 -5.08 15.25
CA THR A 84 -7.31 -4.12 14.80
C THR A 84 -6.68 -2.77 14.45
N GLU A 85 -5.79 -2.27 15.31
CA GLU A 85 -5.07 -1.01 15.05
C GLU A 85 -4.15 -1.12 13.82
N MET A 86 -3.50 -2.26 13.62
CA MET A 86 -2.66 -2.49 12.43
C MET A 86 -3.52 -2.44 11.15
N PHE A 87 -4.62 -3.19 11.09
CA PHE A 87 -5.50 -3.18 9.93
C PHE A 87 -6.12 -1.81 9.66
N GLN A 88 -6.50 -1.06 10.71
CA GLN A 88 -7.00 0.31 10.54
C GLN A 88 -5.92 1.26 10.02
N ALA A 89 -4.68 1.12 10.50
CA ALA A 89 -3.55 1.92 10.05
C ALA A 89 -3.19 1.64 8.59
N ASP A 90 -3.20 0.36 8.19
CA ASP A 90 -2.93 -0.08 6.83
C ASP A 90 -4.05 0.37 5.88
N ARG A 91 -5.31 0.19 6.27
CA ARG A 91 -6.47 0.66 5.51
C ARG A 91 -6.45 2.17 5.27
N GLN A 92 -5.99 2.94 6.26
CA GLN A 92 -5.88 4.39 6.09
C GLN A 92 -4.83 4.77 5.02
N VAL A 93 -3.75 4.00 4.89
CA VAL A 93 -2.76 4.20 3.82
C VAL A 93 -3.41 3.92 2.46
N GLU A 94 -4.19 2.85 2.34
CA GLU A 94 -4.87 2.51 1.08
C GLU A 94 -5.92 3.55 0.66
N VAL A 95 -6.71 4.06 1.60
CA VAL A 95 -7.68 5.12 1.32
C VAL A 95 -6.98 6.38 0.79
N GLU A 96 -5.84 6.74 1.39
CA GLU A 96 -5.01 7.87 0.95
C GLU A 96 -4.38 7.63 -0.43
N ALA A 97 -4.00 6.38 -0.75
CA ALA A 97 -3.50 6.00 -2.06
C ALA A 97 -4.58 6.10 -3.14
N ILE A 98 -5.76 5.52 -2.92
CA ILE A 98 -6.87 5.52 -3.86
C ILE A 98 -7.32 6.95 -4.23
N ASP A 99 -7.43 7.85 -3.24
CA ASP A 99 -7.77 9.26 -3.51
C ASP A 99 -6.74 9.91 -4.46
N ARG A 100 -5.46 9.74 -4.14
CA ARG A 100 -4.35 10.29 -4.93
C ARG A 100 -4.29 9.71 -6.34
N LEU A 101 -4.47 8.39 -6.47
CA LEU A 101 -4.49 7.69 -7.76
C LEU A 101 -5.64 8.20 -8.64
N LYS A 102 -6.87 8.29 -8.10
CA LYS A 102 -8.04 8.79 -8.84
C LYS A 102 -7.82 10.22 -9.36
N ARG A 103 -7.30 11.12 -8.52
CA ARG A 103 -6.93 12.48 -8.95
C ARG A 103 -5.83 12.49 -10.01
N GLY A 104 -4.79 11.68 -9.84
CA GLY A 104 -3.68 11.60 -10.78
C GLY A 104 -4.09 11.06 -12.15
N ILE A 105 -4.97 10.05 -12.20
CA ILE A 105 -5.50 9.48 -13.46
C ILE A 105 -6.21 10.55 -14.28
N GLU A 106 -7.07 11.36 -13.65
CA GLU A 106 -7.77 12.46 -14.34
C GLU A 106 -6.79 13.46 -14.96
N VAL A 107 -5.76 13.87 -14.22
CA VAL A 107 -4.72 14.79 -14.69
C VAL A 107 -3.93 14.19 -15.85
N MET A 108 -3.44 12.96 -15.71
CA MET A 108 -2.64 12.28 -16.72
C MET A 108 -3.43 12.08 -18.02
N ARG A 109 -4.70 11.68 -17.94
CA ARG A 109 -5.59 11.56 -19.11
C ARG A 109 -5.88 12.92 -19.74
N GLY A 110 -6.13 13.95 -18.94
CA GLY A 110 -6.35 15.32 -19.42
C GLY A 110 -5.15 15.89 -20.19
N LYS A 111 -3.93 15.46 -19.85
CA LYS A 111 -2.68 15.86 -20.52
C LYS A 111 -2.25 14.92 -21.65
N GLY A 112 -3.02 13.86 -21.91
CA GLY A 112 -2.69 12.86 -22.92
C GLY A 112 -1.53 11.93 -22.53
N ASP A 113 -1.12 11.90 -21.26
CA ASP A 113 -0.14 10.94 -20.75
C ASP A 113 -0.82 9.60 -20.42
N ILE A 114 -1.18 8.88 -21.49
CA ILE A 114 -1.87 7.60 -21.39
C ILE A 114 -1.04 6.52 -20.67
N PRO A 115 0.29 6.38 -20.89
CA PRO A 115 1.06 5.37 -20.17
C PRO A 115 1.14 5.61 -18.66
N SER A 116 1.30 6.86 -18.20
CA SER A 116 1.28 7.14 -16.75
C SER A 116 -0.10 6.86 -16.14
N ALA A 117 -1.18 7.26 -16.84
CA ALA A 117 -2.54 6.99 -16.37
C ALA A 117 -2.81 5.49 -16.21
N ARG A 118 -2.37 4.67 -17.17
CA ARG A 118 -2.54 3.21 -17.09
C ARG A 118 -1.76 2.58 -15.94
N LEU A 119 -0.57 3.09 -15.62
CA LEU A 119 0.18 2.65 -14.45
C LEU A 119 -0.59 2.96 -13.16
N PHE A 120 -1.18 4.16 -13.04
CA PHE A 120 -2.02 4.49 -11.88
C PHE A 120 -3.29 3.65 -11.81
N GLU A 121 -3.89 3.29 -12.95
CA GLU A 121 -5.07 2.41 -12.99
C GLU A 121 -4.75 0.99 -12.54
N GLU A 122 -3.58 0.47 -12.89
CA GLU A 122 -3.10 -0.84 -12.43
C GLU A 122 -2.89 -0.84 -10.91
N ILE A 123 -2.17 0.15 -10.39
CA ILE A 123 -1.96 0.29 -8.93
C ILE A 123 -3.30 0.48 -8.21
N LEU A 124 -4.23 1.27 -8.77
CA LEU A 124 -5.55 1.49 -8.18
C LEU A 124 -6.36 0.20 -8.05
N GLU A 125 -6.28 -0.71 -9.03
CA GLU A 125 -6.95 -2.02 -8.96
C GLU A 125 -6.39 -2.85 -7.79
N ASP A 126 -5.06 -2.86 -7.64
CA ASP A 126 -4.38 -3.56 -6.54
C ASP A 126 -4.78 -2.97 -5.17
N GLU A 127 -4.82 -1.64 -5.01
CA GLU A 127 -5.21 -1.02 -3.72
C GLU A 127 -6.70 -1.23 -3.37
N GLU A 128 -7.57 -1.29 -4.38
CA GLU A 128 -8.99 -1.62 -4.16
C GLU A 128 -9.14 -3.08 -3.65
N HIS A 129 -8.27 -4.00 -4.08
CA HIS A 129 -8.19 -5.35 -3.52
C HIS A 129 -7.64 -5.36 -2.09
N HIS A 130 -6.61 -4.56 -1.78
CA HIS A 130 -6.09 -4.43 -0.42
C HIS A 130 -7.16 -3.90 0.56
N ILE A 131 -7.94 -2.88 0.16
CA ILE A 131 -9.06 -2.38 0.98
C ILE A 131 -10.10 -3.48 1.22
N ASP A 132 -10.52 -4.22 0.20
CA ASP A 132 -11.52 -5.29 0.34
C ASP A 132 -11.07 -6.36 1.35
N TYR A 133 -9.79 -6.76 1.27
CA TYR A 133 -9.18 -7.66 2.26
C TYR A 133 -9.25 -7.09 3.67
N LEU A 134 -8.80 -5.85 3.87
CA LEU A 134 -8.71 -5.19 5.18
C LEU A 134 -10.09 -4.96 5.79
N ASP A 135 -11.07 -4.53 5.01
CA ASP A 135 -12.46 -4.38 5.44
C ASP A 135 -13.05 -5.73 5.86
N THR A 136 -12.81 -6.78 5.06
CA THR A 136 -13.20 -8.15 5.42
C THR A 136 -12.57 -8.59 6.75
N GLN A 137 -11.28 -8.30 6.98
CA GLN A 137 -10.63 -8.68 8.24
C GLN A 137 -11.21 -7.93 9.44
N LEU A 138 -11.49 -6.63 9.29
CA LEU A 138 -12.11 -5.81 10.34
C LEU A 138 -13.52 -6.29 10.68
N GLU A 139 -14.34 -6.63 9.69
CA GLU A 139 -15.68 -7.21 9.88
C GLU A 139 -15.62 -8.59 10.57
N LEU A 140 -14.63 -9.43 10.22
CA LEU A 140 -14.39 -10.71 10.88
C LEU A 140 -13.99 -10.52 12.35
N ILE A 141 -13.16 -9.53 12.67
CA ILE A 141 -12.81 -9.20 14.05
C ILE A 141 -14.04 -8.73 14.84
N GLU A 142 -14.87 -7.87 14.25
CA GLU A 142 -16.10 -7.38 14.89
C GLU A 142 -17.08 -8.53 15.18
N SER A 143 -17.26 -9.45 14.23
CA SER A 143 -18.22 -10.56 14.35
C SER A 143 -17.74 -11.71 15.24
N LEU A 144 -16.44 -12.05 15.21
CA LEU A 144 -15.87 -13.20 15.95
C LEU A 144 -15.29 -12.81 17.31
N GLY A 145 -14.90 -11.55 17.46
CA GLY A 145 -14.03 -11.09 18.53
C GLY A 145 -12.55 -11.39 18.26
N GLU A 146 -11.68 -10.47 18.67
CA GLU A 146 -10.25 -10.48 18.35
C GLU A 146 -9.54 -11.78 18.77
N ALA A 147 -9.89 -12.35 19.93
CA ALA A 147 -9.28 -13.58 20.42
C ALA A 147 -9.56 -14.80 19.51
N LEU A 148 -10.80 -14.93 19.00
CA LEU A 148 -11.17 -16.05 18.13
C LEU A 148 -10.56 -15.87 16.73
N TYR A 149 -10.51 -14.63 16.24
CA TYR A 149 -9.82 -14.29 14.99
C TYR A 149 -8.32 -14.64 15.06
N ILE A 150 -7.62 -14.21 16.11
CA ILE A 150 -6.19 -14.51 16.33
C ILE A 150 -5.94 -16.02 16.36
N ALA A 151 -6.84 -16.81 16.95
CA ALA A 151 -6.71 -18.26 16.98
C ALA A 151 -6.70 -18.91 15.57
N GLN A 152 -7.22 -18.24 14.54
CA GLN A 152 -7.14 -18.71 13.15
C GLN A 152 -5.78 -18.43 12.49
N LEU A 153 -5.02 -17.47 13.02
CA LEU A 153 -3.78 -16.96 12.42
C LEU A 153 -2.51 -17.69 12.86
N ILE A 154 -2.61 -18.50 13.92
CA ILE A 154 -1.49 -19.28 14.45
C ILE A 154 -1.38 -20.63 13.76
N GLU A 155 -0.17 -21.18 13.71
CA GLU A 155 0.08 -22.58 13.41
C GLU A 155 0.14 -23.37 14.73
N GLN A 156 -0.61 -24.47 14.82
CA GLN A 156 -0.51 -25.35 15.98
C GLN A 156 0.70 -26.26 15.81
N PRO A 157 1.56 -26.38 16.85
CA PRO A 157 2.65 -27.34 16.81
C PRO A 157 2.08 -28.76 16.68
N SER A 158 2.70 -29.56 15.82
CA SER A 158 2.41 -30.99 15.63
C SER A 158 2.79 -31.83 16.84
#